data_AF-A0A2K6LFL0-F1
#
_entry.id   AF-A0A2K6LFL0-F1
#
_cell.length_a   1.000
_cell.length_b   1.000
_cell.length_c   1.000
_cell.angle_alpha   90.00
_cell.angle_beta   90.00
_cell.angle_gamma   90.00
#
_symmetry.space_group_name_H-M   'P 1'
#
loop_
_entity.id
_entity.type
_entity.pdbx_description
1 polymer ?
#
loop_
_entity_poly.entity_id
_entity_poly.type
_entity_poly.pdbx_seq_one_letter_code
_entity_poly.pdbx_strand_id
1 'polypeptide(L)'
;MLSSVVFWALIALIGTSRGSYPFTHSMNPQLHPRLYHGCYGDIMTMKTSGATCDANNVMNCGIRGSEMFAEMDLRAIKPYQTLIKEVGQRHCVDPAVIAAIISRESHGGSVLQDGWDHRGLKFGLMQLDKQTYHPVGAWDSKEHLSQATGILTERFKAIQKKFPTWSAAQHLRGFFLL
;
A
#
# COMPACT_ATOMS: atom_id res chain seq x y z
N MET A 1 -5.74 42.03 12.91
CA MET A 1 -5.96 42.59 11.56
C MET A 1 -5.01 41.90 10.59
N LEU A 2 -5.46 41.75 9.34
CA LEU A 2 -4.86 41.02 8.21
C LEU A 2 -3.32 41.05 8.07
N SER A 3 -2.76 39.93 7.61
CA SER A 3 -2.13 39.77 6.28
C SER A 3 -1.89 38.25 6.04
N SER A 4 -2.65 37.53 5.19
CA SER A 4 -2.45 37.35 3.73
C SER A 4 -0.99 37.00 3.41
N VAL A 5 -0.59 35.76 3.13
CA VAL A 5 -0.57 35.02 1.83
C VAL A 5 0.20 33.71 2.21
N VAL A 6 -0.28 32.47 2.09
CA VAL A 6 -0.33 31.57 0.91
C VAL A 6 -1.29 30.46 1.31
N PHE A 7 -2.56 30.70 1.05
CA PHE A 7 -3.56 29.67 0.91
C PHE A 7 -3.39 29.11 -0.52
N TRP A 8 -4.10 28.03 -0.90
CA TRP A 8 -4.20 27.56 -2.29
C TRP A 8 -3.09 26.54 -2.75
N ALA A 9 -3.36 25.22 -2.55
CA ALA A 9 -2.80 24.04 -3.27
C ALA A 9 -3.70 22.75 -3.18
N LEU A 10 -4.98 22.80 -3.61
CA LEU A 10 -6.00 21.71 -3.68
C LEU A 10 -5.77 20.74 -4.86
N ILE A 11 -6.02 19.43 -4.70
CA ILE A 11 -7.30 18.71 -4.90
C ILE A 11 -8.02 19.09 -6.21
N ALA A 12 -7.99 18.19 -7.20
CA ALA A 12 -9.13 17.94 -8.08
C ALA A 12 -9.02 16.56 -8.75
N LEU A 13 -9.67 15.53 -8.16
CA LEU A 13 -10.43 14.54 -8.93
C LEU A 13 -11.56 13.95 -8.06
N ILE A 14 -12.63 14.75 -7.97
CA ILE A 14 -14.04 14.45 -7.61
C ILE A 14 -14.28 13.90 -6.19
N GLY A 15 -15.11 14.50 -5.33
CA GLY A 15 -16.05 15.60 -5.48
C GLY A 15 -16.56 16.02 -4.09
N THR A 16 -17.02 17.26 -4.00
CA THR A 16 -17.30 17.98 -2.75
C THR A 16 -18.43 17.38 -1.93
N SER A 17 -18.20 17.18 -0.63
CA SER A 17 -19.15 17.59 0.41
C SER A 17 -18.57 18.82 1.09
N ARG A 18 -19.44 19.82 1.32
CA ARG A 18 -19.14 21.21 1.68
C ARG A 18 -18.20 21.37 2.88
N GLY A 19 -17.18 22.18 2.68
CA GLY A 19 -16.36 22.85 3.69
C GLY A 19 -15.38 23.77 2.97
N SER A 20 -15.76 25.03 2.82
CA SER A 20 -15.17 26.06 1.95
C SER A 20 -13.66 26.22 2.11
N TYR A 21 -12.88 26.13 1.02
CA TYR A 21 -11.91 27.12 0.50
C TYR A 21 -11.15 26.55 -0.73
N PRO A 22 -10.68 27.38 -1.69
CA PRO A 22 -10.53 26.88 -3.07
C PRO A 22 -9.04 26.68 -3.56
N PHE A 23 -8.77 25.87 -4.60
CA PHE A 23 -7.52 25.75 -5.45
C PHE A 23 -7.88 25.25 -6.83
N THR A 24 -7.34 25.91 -7.86
CA THR A 24 -7.49 25.51 -9.26
C THR A 24 -6.17 25.66 -9.99
N HIS A 25 -5.89 24.63 -10.81
CA HIS A 25 -4.73 24.30 -11.65
C HIS A 25 -3.63 23.45 -10.98
N SER A 26 -3.41 22.18 -11.32
CA SER A 26 -3.99 21.34 -12.37
C SER A 26 -3.77 19.87 -11.98
N MET A 27 -4.66 19.32 -11.14
CA MET A 27 -4.92 17.89 -11.24
C MET A 27 -5.86 17.73 -12.42
N ASN A 28 -5.32 17.20 -13.52
CA ASN A 28 -6.08 16.92 -14.73
C ASN A 28 -7.27 16.01 -14.38
N PRO A 29 -8.52 16.47 -14.55
CA PRO A 29 -9.73 15.73 -14.19
C PRO A 29 -10.12 14.68 -15.23
N GLN A 30 -9.14 14.11 -15.91
CA GLN A 30 -9.30 12.81 -16.52
C GLN A 30 -9.06 11.78 -15.41
N LEU A 31 -10.14 11.38 -14.73
CA LEU A 31 -10.24 10.08 -14.08
C LEU A 31 -9.74 9.07 -15.11
N HIS A 32 -8.45 8.75 -15.05
CA HIS A 32 -7.96 7.58 -15.72
C HIS A 32 -8.71 6.45 -15.03
N PRO A 33 -9.53 5.66 -15.75
CA PRO A 33 -9.97 4.39 -15.20
C PRO A 33 -8.71 3.75 -14.65
N ARG A 34 -8.67 3.44 -13.35
CA ARG A 34 -7.50 2.79 -12.76
C ARG A 34 -7.26 1.56 -13.64
N LEU A 35 -6.21 1.59 -14.45
CA LEU A 35 -5.93 0.53 -15.42
C LEU A 35 -5.68 -0.83 -14.73
N TYR A 36 -5.55 -0.80 -13.41
CA TYR A 36 -5.29 -1.92 -12.54
C TYR A 36 -6.39 -1.96 -11.48
N HIS A 37 -7.24 -2.98 -11.57
CA HIS A 37 -8.19 -3.39 -10.53
C HIS A 37 -7.83 -4.83 -10.16
N GLY A 38 -7.60 -5.10 -8.88
CA GLY A 38 -7.32 -6.46 -8.41
C GLY A 38 -8.59 -7.32 -8.36
N CYS A 39 -8.43 -8.64 -8.44
CA CYS A 39 -9.52 -9.61 -8.31
C CYS A 39 -10.05 -9.72 -6.87
N TYR A 40 -9.34 -9.16 -5.90
CA TYR A 40 -9.54 -9.38 -4.47
C TYR A 40 -10.31 -8.23 -3.79
N GLY A 41 -10.90 -7.33 -4.57
CA GLY A 41 -11.69 -6.20 -4.07
C GLY A 41 -11.04 -4.85 -4.37
N ASP A 42 -11.85 -3.79 -4.24
CA ASP A 42 -11.41 -2.41 -4.46
C ASP A 42 -10.94 -1.77 -3.16
N ILE A 43 -9.64 -1.47 -3.08
CA ILE A 43 -9.02 -0.83 -1.92
C ILE A 43 -9.62 0.55 -1.61
N MET A 44 -10.19 1.24 -2.60
CA MET A 44 -10.80 2.56 -2.40
C MET A 44 -12.13 2.48 -1.64
N THR A 45 -12.75 1.30 -1.63
CA THR A 45 -14.02 1.05 -0.92
C THR A 45 -13.80 0.48 0.49
N MET A 46 -12.57 0.09 0.83
CA MET A 46 -12.26 -0.46 2.13
C MET A 46 -12.19 0.64 3.19
N LYS A 47 -12.92 0.45 4.29
CA LYS A 47 -12.74 1.28 5.50
C LYS A 47 -11.50 0.85 6.28
N THR A 48 -10.65 1.81 6.63
CA THR A 48 -9.46 1.62 7.47
C THR A 48 -9.37 2.69 8.54
N SER A 49 -8.83 2.35 9.71
CA SER A 49 -8.46 3.31 10.76
C SER A 49 -7.05 3.88 10.57
N GLY A 50 -6.26 3.35 9.63
CA GLY A 50 -4.86 3.71 9.44
C GLY A 50 -3.94 3.18 10.54
N ALA A 51 -2.79 3.84 10.71
CA ALA A 51 -1.74 3.44 11.65
C ALA A 51 -2.24 3.50 13.10
N THR A 52 -1.87 2.52 13.91
CA THR A 52 -2.26 2.47 15.32
C THR A 52 -1.70 3.66 16.08
N CYS A 53 -2.56 4.32 16.87
CA CYS A 53 -2.14 5.36 17.80
C CYS A 53 -1.69 4.74 19.10
N ASP A 54 -0.48 5.07 19.55
CA ASP A 54 0.00 4.79 20.90
C ASP A 54 0.53 6.07 21.55
N ALA A 55 0.88 5.99 22.84
CA ALA A 55 1.37 7.14 23.60
C ALA A 55 2.66 7.77 23.02
N ASN A 56 3.44 7.01 22.24
CA ASN A 56 4.69 7.45 21.65
C ASN A 56 4.53 8.01 20.22
N ASN A 57 3.38 7.77 19.58
CA ASN A 57 3.17 8.07 18.16
C ASN A 57 1.87 8.86 17.88
N VAL A 58 1.40 9.64 18.86
CA VAL A 58 0.12 10.39 18.82
C VAL A 58 0.02 11.34 17.63
N MET A 59 1.15 11.89 17.15
CA MET A 59 1.18 12.83 16.00
C MET A 59 1.18 12.12 14.64
N ASN A 60 1.62 10.85 14.57
CA ASN A 60 1.87 10.12 13.32
C ASN A 60 1.06 8.81 13.25
N CYS A 61 -0.21 8.88 13.64
CA CYS A 61 -1.12 7.74 13.61
C CYS A 61 -2.40 8.06 12.81
N GLY A 62 -3.33 7.10 12.76
CA GLY A 62 -4.53 7.19 11.94
C GLY A 62 -4.23 7.16 10.45
N ILE A 63 -5.22 7.57 9.65
CA ILE A 63 -5.11 7.62 8.18
C ILE A 63 -3.98 8.57 7.75
N ARG A 64 -3.93 9.77 8.34
CA ARG A 64 -2.93 10.78 8.01
C ARG A 64 -1.50 10.31 8.30
N GLY A 65 -1.30 9.60 9.41
CA GLY A 65 -0.01 8.97 9.70
C GLY A 65 0.39 7.95 8.64
N SER A 66 -0.53 7.08 8.24
CA SER A 66 -0.29 6.11 7.17
C SER A 66 0.06 6.77 5.83
N GLU A 67 -0.66 7.83 5.45
CA GLU A 67 -0.36 8.61 4.24
C GLU A 67 1.02 9.27 4.31
N MET A 68 1.39 9.81 5.48
CA MET A 68 2.71 10.39 5.68
C MET A 68 3.83 9.35 5.50
N PHE A 69 3.70 8.15 6.08
CA PHE A 69 4.68 7.08 5.89
C PHE A 69 4.77 6.65 4.42
N ALA A 70 3.63 6.48 3.75
CA ALA A 70 3.60 6.13 2.33
C ALA A 70 4.26 7.19 1.44
N GLU A 71 4.06 8.47 1.75
CA GLU A 71 4.69 9.59 1.04
C GLU A 71 6.21 9.60 1.26
N MET A 72 6.67 9.34 2.48
CA MET A 72 8.10 9.23 2.79
C MET A 72 8.78 8.10 2.02
N ASP A 73 8.09 6.96 1.90
CA ASP A 73 8.60 5.76 1.22
C ASP A 73 8.50 5.85 -0.31
N LEU A 74 7.70 6.79 -0.85
CA LEU A 74 7.40 6.89 -2.27
C LEU A 74 8.65 6.95 -3.13
N ARG A 75 9.68 7.70 -2.70
CA ARG A 75 10.95 7.81 -3.43
C ARG A 75 11.70 6.48 -3.50
N ALA A 76 11.69 5.69 -2.44
CA ALA A 76 12.34 4.38 -2.39
C ALA A 76 11.56 3.32 -3.17
N ILE A 77 10.24 3.46 -3.27
CA ILE A 77 9.38 2.50 -3.98
C ILE A 77 9.33 2.77 -5.49
N LYS A 78 9.46 4.04 -5.91
CA LYS A 78 9.34 4.46 -7.31
C LYS A 78 10.19 3.65 -8.31
N PRO A 79 11.45 3.26 -8.01
CA PRO A 79 12.25 2.40 -8.90
C PRO A 79 11.58 1.06 -9.24
N TYR A 80 10.79 0.51 -8.32
CA TYR A 80 10.11 -0.78 -8.49
C TYR A 80 8.73 -0.67 -9.13
N GLN A 81 8.27 0.53 -9.52
CA GLN A 81 6.90 0.77 -9.98
C GLN A 81 6.50 -0.15 -11.15
N THR A 82 7.39 -0.34 -12.13
CA THR A 82 7.13 -1.22 -13.28
C THR A 82 7.00 -2.67 -12.84
N LEU A 83 7.92 -3.15 -12.01
CA LEU A 83 7.88 -4.52 -11.46
C LEU A 83 6.61 -4.78 -10.65
N ILE A 84 6.23 -3.84 -9.79
CA ILE A 84 5.02 -3.92 -8.97
C ILE A 84 3.76 -4.01 -9.86
N LYS A 85 3.69 -3.22 -10.94
CA LYS A 85 2.58 -3.27 -11.90
C LYS A 85 2.50 -4.61 -12.63
N GLU A 86 3.63 -5.11 -13.12
CA GLU A 86 3.70 -6.39 -13.84
C GLU A 86 3.31 -7.57 -12.94
N VAL A 87 3.82 -7.58 -11.71
CA VAL A 87 3.50 -8.63 -10.72
C VAL A 87 2.04 -8.53 -10.29
N GLY A 88 1.54 -7.31 -10.05
CA GLY A 88 0.12 -7.07 -9.74
C GLY A 88 -0.81 -7.60 -10.83
N GLN A 89 -0.53 -7.32 -12.10
CA GLN A 89 -1.27 -7.90 -13.22
C GLN A 89 -1.23 -9.42 -13.23
N ARG A 90 -0.03 -10.00 -13.08
CA ARG A 90 0.16 -11.46 -13.14
C ARG A 90 -0.64 -12.20 -12.08
N HIS A 91 -0.74 -11.64 -10.88
CA HIS A 91 -1.44 -12.27 -9.73
C HIS A 91 -2.86 -11.74 -9.52
N CYS A 92 -3.33 -10.85 -10.39
CA CYS A 92 -4.58 -10.12 -10.23
C CYS A 92 -4.71 -9.39 -8.87
N VAL A 93 -3.63 -8.73 -8.44
CA VAL A 93 -3.58 -7.92 -7.22
C VAL A 93 -3.43 -6.45 -7.62
N ASP A 94 -4.14 -5.55 -6.94
CA ASP A 94 -3.96 -4.11 -7.16
C ASP A 94 -2.48 -3.75 -6.83
N PRO A 95 -1.72 -3.17 -7.77
CA PRO A 95 -0.33 -2.77 -7.54
C PRO A 95 -0.14 -1.88 -6.30
N ALA A 96 -1.15 -1.09 -5.91
CA ALA A 96 -1.11 -0.29 -4.70
C ALA A 96 -1.08 -1.13 -3.42
N VAL A 97 -1.67 -2.33 -3.41
CA VAL A 97 -1.57 -3.28 -2.28
C VAL A 97 -0.13 -3.75 -2.13
N ILE A 98 0.52 -4.14 -3.24
CA ILE A 98 1.91 -4.59 -3.23
C ILE A 98 2.83 -3.45 -2.75
N ALA A 99 2.64 -2.24 -3.28
CA ALA A 99 3.41 -1.07 -2.86
C ALA A 99 3.22 -0.74 -1.36
N ALA A 100 1.98 -0.83 -0.85
CA ALA A 100 1.69 -0.60 0.57
C ALA A 100 2.37 -1.65 1.48
N ILE A 101 2.40 -2.92 1.05
CA ILE A 101 3.12 -3.97 1.78
C ILE A 101 4.63 -3.69 1.79
N ILE A 102 5.20 -3.31 0.64
CA ILE A 102 6.63 -2.97 0.56
C ILE A 102 6.99 -1.77 1.46
N SER A 103 6.16 -0.72 1.47
CA SER A 103 6.31 0.41 2.40
C SER A 103 6.31 -0.06 3.85
N ARG A 104 5.29 -0.84 4.23
CA ARG A 104 5.14 -1.31 5.61
C ARG A 104 6.26 -2.25 6.06
N GLU A 105 6.70 -3.15 5.20
CA GLU A 105 7.62 -4.22 5.58
C GLU A 105 9.09 -3.79 5.50
N SER A 106 9.45 -2.93 4.53
CA SER A 106 10.85 -2.62 4.26
C SER A 106 11.14 -1.15 3.94
N HIS A 107 10.16 -0.25 4.01
CA HIS A 107 10.32 1.16 3.62
C HIS A 107 10.96 1.29 2.22
N GLY A 108 10.48 0.50 1.25
CA GLY A 108 11.06 0.45 -0.10
C GLY A 108 12.47 -0.14 -0.16
N GLY A 109 12.84 -0.98 0.81
CA GLY A 109 14.17 -1.57 0.94
C GLY A 109 15.18 -0.76 1.76
N SER A 110 14.81 0.45 2.21
CA SER A 110 15.76 1.36 2.87
C SER A 110 16.28 0.86 4.23
N VAL A 111 15.57 -0.06 4.88
CA VAL A 111 15.96 -0.65 6.17
C VAL A 111 16.65 -2.01 6.04
N LEU A 112 16.85 -2.50 4.80
CA LEU A 112 17.40 -3.83 4.55
C LEU A 112 18.93 -3.82 4.45
N GLN A 113 19.54 -4.92 4.90
CA GLN A 113 20.97 -5.20 4.73
C GLN A 113 21.10 -6.42 3.81
N ASP A 114 21.57 -6.20 2.58
CA ASP A 114 21.63 -7.22 1.52
C ASP A 114 20.31 -8.00 1.34
N GLY A 115 19.18 -7.29 1.47
CA GLY A 115 17.85 -7.85 1.37
C GLY A 115 17.27 -8.46 2.65
N TRP A 116 18.03 -8.49 3.74
CA TRP A 116 17.57 -9.06 5.01
C TRP A 116 17.15 -7.98 6.00
N ASP A 117 16.20 -8.31 6.88
CA ASP A 117 15.94 -7.49 8.06
C ASP A 117 17.12 -7.52 9.04
N HIS A 118 17.08 -6.63 10.03
CA HIS A 118 18.11 -6.53 11.08
C HIS A 118 18.36 -7.84 11.85
N ARG A 119 17.41 -8.79 11.84
CA ARG A 119 17.53 -10.10 12.50
C ARG A 119 17.98 -11.21 11.56
N GLY A 120 18.05 -10.95 10.25
CA GLY A 120 18.35 -11.97 9.25
C GLY A 120 17.29 -13.06 9.14
N LEU A 121 16.04 -12.79 9.49
CA LEU A 121 14.92 -13.75 9.48
C LEU A 121 13.98 -13.55 8.29
N LYS A 122 13.83 -12.31 7.83
CA LYS A 122 12.91 -11.97 6.74
C LYS A 122 13.68 -11.43 5.53
N PHE A 123 13.25 -11.82 4.34
CA PHE A 123 13.95 -11.57 3.09
C PHE A 123 13.14 -10.72 2.08
N GLY A 124 13.84 -9.76 1.48
CA GLY A 124 13.44 -8.95 0.33
C GLY A 124 12.36 -7.91 0.60
N LEU A 125 11.94 -7.20 -0.45
CA LEU A 125 11.06 -6.02 -0.34
C LEU A 125 9.73 -6.30 0.40
N MET A 126 9.17 -7.49 0.25
CA MET A 126 7.95 -7.95 0.93
C MET A 126 8.21 -8.88 2.14
N GLN A 127 9.46 -9.01 2.58
CA GLN A 127 9.85 -9.60 3.86
C GLN A 127 9.31 -11.01 4.16
N LEU A 128 9.65 -11.96 3.27
CA LEU A 128 9.31 -13.37 3.45
C LEU A 128 10.12 -14.00 4.59
N ASP A 129 9.42 -14.64 5.54
CA ASP A 129 10.05 -15.38 6.64
C ASP A 129 10.77 -16.63 6.10
N LYS A 130 12.08 -16.70 6.29
CA LYS A 130 12.93 -17.80 5.77
C LYS A 130 12.69 -19.14 6.45
N GLN A 131 12.08 -19.17 7.63
CA GLN A 131 11.73 -20.42 8.32
C GLN A 131 10.46 -21.03 7.72
N THR A 132 9.59 -20.20 7.15
CA THR A 132 8.31 -20.63 6.58
C THR A 132 8.40 -20.85 5.08
N TYR A 133 9.17 -20.01 4.38
CA TYR A 133 9.27 -20.01 2.93
C TYR A 133 10.73 -20.09 2.49
N HIS A 134 10.98 -20.67 1.32
CA HIS A 134 12.29 -20.67 0.67
C HIS A 134 12.32 -19.49 -0.32
N PRO A 135 12.96 -18.34 0.00
CA PRO A 135 12.92 -17.19 -0.88
C PRO A 135 13.62 -17.46 -2.21
N VAL A 136 13.09 -16.91 -3.31
CA VAL A 136 13.67 -17.08 -4.64
C VAL A 136 14.03 -15.73 -5.28
N GLY A 137 15.07 -15.73 -6.11
CA GLY A 137 15.56 -14.53 -6.79
C GLY A 137 16.34 -13.59 -5.88
N ALA A 138 16.71 -12.43 -6.42
CA ALA A 138 17.29 -11.35 -5.63
C ALA A 138 16.20 -10.67 -4.80
N TRP A 139 16.60 -10.01 -3.71
CA TRP A 139 15.72 -9.45 -2.69
C TRP A 139 14.75 -8.37 -3.21
N ASP A 140 15.07 -7.75 -4.34
CA ASP A 140 14.31 -6.73 -5.06
C ASP A 140 13.83 -7.17 -6.45
N SER A 141 14.01 -8.46 -6.77
CA SER A 141 13.72 -9.02 -8.10
C SER A 141 12.22 -9.26 -8.36
N LYS A 142 11.89 -9.43 -9.65
CA LYS A 142 10.55 -9.84 -10.08
C LYS A 142 10.15 -11.20 -9.52
N GLU A 143 11.10 -12.13 -9.43
CA GLU A 143 10.93 -13.47 -8.89
C GLU A 143 10.50 -13.41 -7.42
N HIS A 144 11.19 -12.59 -6.61
CA HIS A 144 10.84 -12.37 -5.20
C HIS A 144 9.45 -11.74 -5.06
N LEU A 145 9.18 -10.65 -5.77
CA LEU A 145 7.87 -9.98 -5.73
C LEU A 145 6.74 -10.92 -6.18
N SER A 146 6.98 -11.73 -7.22
CA SER A 146 6.02 -12.70 -7.72
C SER A 146 5.77 -13.84 -6.73
N GLN A 147 6.81 -14.35 -6.06
CA GLN A 147 6.65 -15.36 -5.01
C GLN A 147 5.83 -14.80 -3.84
N ALA A 148 6.22 -13.64 -3.31
CA ALA A 148 5.55 -13.02 -2.18
C ALA A 148 4.09 -12.67 -2.50
N THR A 149 3.82 -12.17 -3.70
CA THR A 149 2.44 -11.90 -4.15
C THR A 149 1.64 -13.19 -4.36
N GLY A 150 2.27 -14.27 -4.83
CA GLY A 150 1.61 -15.57 -4.89
C GLY A 150 1.14 -16.05 -3.51
N ILE A 151 2.03 -15.99 -2.50
CA ILE A 151 1.70 -16.33 -1.10
C ILE A 151 0.57 -15.43 -0.58
N LEU A 152 0.61 -14.13 -0.89
CA LEU A 152 -0.42 -13.16 -0.56
C LEU A 152 -1.80 -13.60 -1.08
N THR A 153 -1.88 -14.00 -2.35
CA THR A 153 -3.14 -14.44 -2.96
C THR A 153 -3.70 -15.70 -2.33
N GLU A 154 -2.84 -16.67 -1.97
CA GLU A 154 -3.28 -17.89 -1.29
C GLU A 154 -3.84 -17.60 0.11
N ARG A 155 -3.24 -16.66 0.85
CA ARG A 155 -3.78 -16.19 2.13
C ARG A 155 -5.13 -15.51 1.94
N PHE A 156 -5.28 -14.68 0.92
CA PHE A 156 -6.55 -14.02 0.61
C PHE A 156 -7.66 -15.04 0.33
N LYS A 157 -7.39 -16.03 -0.54
CA LYS A 157 -8.33 -17.12 -0.83
C LYS A 157 -8.69 -17.92 0.43
N ALA A 158 -7.74 -18.16 1.32
CA ALA A 158 -7.99 -18.83 2.59
C ALA A 158 -8.96 -18.04 3.48
N ILE A 159 -8.84 -16.71 3.54
CA ILE A 159 -9.76 -15.83 4.28
C ILE A 159 -11.15 -15.85 3.63
N GLN A 160 -11.23 -15.77 2.30
CA GLN A 160 -12.50 -15.88 1.59
C GLN A 160 -13.22 -17.20 1.88
N LYS A 161 -12.48 -18.31 1.88
CA LYS A 161 -13.01 -19.63 2.24
C LYS A 161 -13.46 -19.72 3.70
N LYS A 162 -12.72 -19.08 4.61
CA LYS A 162 -13.05 -19.06 6.04
C LYS A 162 -14.28 -18.21 6.35
N PHE A 163 -14.49 -17.12 5.61
CA PHE A 163 -15.59 -16.18 5.82
C PHE A 163 -16.38 -15.92 4.52
N PRO A 164 -17.11 -16.92 3.98
CA PRO A 164 -17.71 -16.82 2.66
C PRO A 164 -18.86 -15.79 2.55
N THR A 165 -19.45 -15.40 3.69
CA THR A 165 -20.54 -14.42 3.74
C THR A 165 -20.08 -12.97 3.79
N TRP A 166 -18.77 -12.72 3.91
CA TRP A 166 -18.21 -11.36 3.91
C TRP A 166 -18.24 -10.75 2.51
N SER A 167 -18.46 -9.45 2.45
CA SER A 167 -18.22 -8.65 1.25
C SER A 167 -16.73 -8.59 0.88
N ALA A 168 -16.41 -8.27 -0.37
CA ALA A 168 -15.03 -8.11 -0.82
C ALA A 168 -14.23 -7.11 0.03
N ALA A 169 -14.84 -5.98 0.42
CA ALA A 169 -14.21 -5.00 1.29
C ALA A 169 -13.92 -5.55 2.71
N GLN A 170 -14.77 -6.44 3.22
CA GLN A 170 -14.54 -7.12 4.50
C GLN A 170 -13.45 -8.18 4.40
N HIS A 171 -13.38 -8.94 3.30
CA HIS A 171 -12.25 -9.86 3.06
C HIS A 171 -10.93 -9.10 3.00
N LEU A 172 -10.90 -7.98 2.28
CA LEU A 172 -9.71 -7.14 2.14
C LEU A 172 -9.30 -6.52 3.47
N ARG A 173 -10.25 -6.03 4.27
CA ARG A 173 -9.98 -5.58 5.64
C ARG A 173 -9.50 -6.71 6.55
N GLY A 174 -10.14 -7.88 6.49
CA GLY A 174 -9.75 -9.04 7.26
C GLY A 174 -8.34 -9.51 6.92
N PHE A 175 -7.98 -9.47 5.65
CA PHE A 175 -6.63 -9.79 5.16
C PHE A 175 -5.54 -8.90 5.78
N PHE A 176 -5.79 -7.60 5.96
CA PHE A 176 -4.82 -6.72 6.60
C PHE A 176 -4.80 -6.80 8.14
N LEU A 177 -5.78 -7.48 8.76
CA LEU A 177 -5.93 -7.57 10.22
C LEU A 177 -5.65 -8.97 10.80
N LEU A 178 -5.71 -10.03 9.98
CA LEU A 178 -5.58 -11.44 10.37
C LEU A 178 -4.26 -12.03 9.85
#